data_AF-A0A0Q8WRQ0-F1
#
_entry.id   AF-A0A0Q8WRQ0-F1
#
_cell.length_a   1.000
_cell.length_b   1.000
_cell.length_c   1.000
_cell.angle_alpha   90.00
_cell.angle_beta   90.00
_cell.angle_gamma   90.00
#
_symmetry.space_group_name_H-M   'P 1'
#
loop_
_entity.id
_entity.type
_entity.pdbx_description
1 polymer ?
#
loop_
_entity_poly.entity_id
_entity_poly.type
_entity_poly.pdbx_seq_one_letter_code
_entity_poly.pdbx_strand_id
1 'polypeptide(L)'
;MPSTTRTLTPSQPAASPTPTPELRSQFAGHPVPVQAGTTLRRILFATLDRADRVPADKREVWDQFVRVLDQNRNDPRSTARCAVLANLVALIVFDEPTDYAATVELATQLGQPRLARLQHRASIALERDASMPWTTTAVRRLVTWDLASRLGGDTTASDNDEDVATTCAVIAQNLVFEDLDPERAAAPITSVAELHRLIDHGTIADWRSHLGPIAASPWGPYADLLLDLGRASDRPSALAAIASSIEQCQEWCRERERDQVAREIRHLVALSGASQREFASRIGTSPSRLSTYVRGTVTPSAAMLLRIQRASRMLQRQSTRTVLEASR
;
A
#
# COMPACT_ATOMS: atom_id res chain seq x y z
N MET A 1 -35.38 -29.73 -35.39
CA MET A 1 -34.44 -29.13 -34.43
C MET A 1 -33.11 -28.93 -35.15
N PRO A 2 -32.87 -27.79 -35.80
CA PRO A 2 -31.62 -27.57 -36.52
C PRO A 2 -30.54 -27.02 -35.56
N SER A 3 -29.39 -27.67 -35.56
CA SER A 3 -28.19 -27.28 -34.83
C SER A 3 -27.60 -25.98 -35.40
N THR A 4 -27.56 -24.93 -34.59
CA THR A 4 -26.94 -23.66 -34.97
C THR A 4 -25.45 -23.72 -34.69
N THR A 5 -24.67 -23.97 -35.75
CA THR A 5 -23.21 -23.83 -35.74
C THR A 5 -22.86 -22.35 -35.55
N ARG A 6 -22.34 -21.99 -34.37
CA ARG A 6 -21.88 -20.63 -34.07
C ARG A 6 -20.51 -20.43 -34.72
N THR A 7 -20.50 -19.74 -35.86
CA THR A 7 -19.28 -19.31 -36.54
C THR A 7 -18.48 -18.39 -35.61
N LEU A 8 -17.32 -18.85 -35.16
CA LEU A 8 -16.33 -18.05 -34.44
C LEU A 8 -15.73 -17.03 -35.41
N THR A 9 -16.02 -15.76 -35.20
CA THR A 9 -15.36 -14.64 -35.87
C THR A 9 -13.87 -14.68 -35.55
N PRO A 10 -12.95 -14.56 -36.53
CA PRO A 10 -11.53 -14.53 -36.25
C PRO A 10 -11.19 -13.31 -35.38
N SER A 11 -10.47 -13.56 -34.29
CA SER A 11 -9.94 -12.53 -33.39
C SER A 11 -9.13 -11.51 -34.19
N GLN A 12 -9.56 -10.26 -34.15
CA GLN A 12 -8.89 -9.13 -34.78
C GLN A 12 -7.46 -9.03 -34.22
N PRO A 13 -6.41 -8.90 -35.05
CA PRO A 13 -5.05 -8.75 -34.55
C PRO A 13 -4.98 -7.50 -33.67
N ALA A 14 -4.40 -7.64 -32.48
CA ALA A 14 -4.20 -6.52 -31.56
C ALA A 14 -3.48 -5.39 -32.30
N ALA A 15 -4.10 -4.21 -32.34
CA ALA A 15 -3.49 -3.03 -32.94
C ALA A 15 -2.11 -2.78 -32.32
N SER A 16 -1.14 -2.41 -33.16
CA SER A 16 0.19 -2.03 -32.69
C SER A 16 0.08 -0.91 -31.65
N PRO A 17 0.87 -0.95 -30.57
CA PRO A 17 0.80 0.06 -29.51
C PRO A 17 1.10 1.46 -30.08
N THR A 18 0.31 2.44 -29.63
CA THR A 18 0.48 3.85 -30.01
C THR A 18 1.90 4.34 -29.64
N PRO A 19 2.60 5.05 -30.54
CA PRO A 19 3.91 5.61 -30.26
C PRO A 19 3.93 6.53 -29.04
N THR A 20 5.03 6.52 -28.29
CA THR A 20 5.22 7.34 -27.09
C THR A 20 4.97 8.85 -27.29
N PRO A 21 5.42 9.50 -28.39
CA PRO A 21 5.14 10.92 -28.64
C PRO A 21 3.64 11.25 -28.79
N GLU A 22 2.86 10.32 -29.35
CA GLU A 22 1.42 10.48 -29.51
C GLU A 22 0.70 10.33 -28.17
N LEU A 23 1.08 9.35 -27.34
CA LEU A 23 0.56 9.21 -25.98
C LEU A 23 0.84 10.46 -25.14
N ARG A 24 2.06 11.00 -25.20
CA ARG A 24 2.42 12.24 -24.52
C ARG A 24 1.48 13.39 -24.89
N SER A 25 1.19 13.55 -26.18
CA SER A 25 0.30 14.60 -26.70
C SER A 25 -1.15 14.42 -26.23
N GLN A 26 -1.65 13.18 -26.18
CA GLN A 26 -3.00 12.88 -25.69
C GLN A 26 -3.14 13.18 -24.20
N PHE A 27 -2.21 12.71 -23.38
CA PHE A 27 -2.23 12.97 -21.93
C PHE A 27 -2.08 14.45 -21.59
N ALA A 28 -1.47 15.26 -22.47
CA ALA A 28 -1.41 16.72 -22.32
C ALA A 28 -2.79 17.40 -22.44
N GLY A 29 -3.74 16.78 -23.16
CA GLY A 29 -5.09 17.29 -23.37
C GLY A 29 -6.07 17.07 -22.21
N HIS A 30 -5.77 16.22 -21.23
CA HIS A 30 -6.65 16.03 -20.06
C HIS A 30 -6.85 17.29 -19.19
N PRO A 31 -8.00 17.45 -18.52
CA PRO A 31 -8.16 18.46 -17.48
C PRO A 31 -7.32 18.12 -16.25
N VAL A 32 -6.68 19.14 -15.65
CA VAL A 32 -5.75 18.97 -14.52
C VAL A 32 -6.11 19.93 -13.38
N PRO A 33 -6.30 19.46 -12.15
CA PRO A 33 -6.34 20.34 -10.98
C PRO A 33 -4.98 21.02 -10.80
N VAL A 34 -4.99 22.34 -10.56
CA VAL A 34 -3.86 23.28 -10.80
C VAL A 34 -2.49 22.85 -10.26
N GLN A 35 -2.41 22.17 -9.11
CA GLN A 35 -1.13 21.73 -8.53
C GLN A 35 -0.87 20.23 -8.63
N ALA A 36 -1.73 19.40 -8.01
CA ALA A 36 -1.47 17.95 -7.93
C ALA A 36 -1.34 17.29 -9.31
N GLY A 37 -2.18 17.68 -10.26
CA GLY A 37 -2.13 17.07 -11.58
C GLY A 37 -0.95 17.54 -12.45
N THR A 38 -0.37 18.71 -12.16
CA THR A 38 0.83 19.22 -12.85
C THR A 38 2.04 18.35 -12.51
N THR A 39 2.23 18.01 -11.23
CA THR A 39 3.28 17.07 -10.79
C THR A 39 3.10 15.69 -11.41
N LEU A 40 1.88 15.14 -11.38
CA LEU A 40 1.58 13.82 -11.95
C LEU A 40 1.93 13.74 -13.43
N ARG A 41 1.56 14.77 -14.21
CA ARG A 41 1.91 14.84 -15.64
C ARG A 41 3.41 14.97 -15.88
N ARG A 42 4.09 15.82 -15.11
CA ARG A 42 5.53 16.01 -15.23
C ARG A 42 6.26 14.68 -15.07
N ILE A 43 5.89 13.89 -14.07
CA ILE A 43 6.47 12.56 -13.82
C ILE A 43 6.18 11.61 -14.99
N LEU A 44 4.93 11.55 -15.46
CA LEU A 44 4.56 10.74 -16.62
C LEU A 44 5.39 11.11 -17.87
N PHE A 45 5.49 12.41 -18.18
CA PHE A 45 6.19 12.89 -19.36
C PHE A 45 7.71 12.71 -19.24
N ALA A 46 8.30 12.95 -18.07
CA ALA A 46 9.72 12.71 -17.84
C ALA A 46 10.11 11.23 -18.06
N THR A 47 9.23 10.28 -17.76
CA THR A 47 9.44 8.87 -18.11
C THR A 47 9.32 8.67 -19.62
N LEU A 48 8.25 9.14 -20.26
CA LEU A 48 8.01 8.97 -21.70
C LEU A 48 9.09 9.61 -22.58
N ASP A 49 9.63 10.75 -22.17
CA ASP A 49 10.67 11.49 -22.90
C ASP A 49 12.02 10.73 -22.90
N ARG A 50 12.16 9.65 -22.11
CA ARG A 50 13.33 8.75 -22.05
C ARG A 50 13.14 7.44 -22.85
N ALA A 51 12.12 7.33 -23.69
CA ALA A 51 11.77 6.10 -24.42
C ALA A 51 12.91 5.53 -25.28
N ASP A 52 13.75 6.39 -25.83
CA ASP A 52 14.92 6.07 -26.65
C ASP A 52 16.08 5.46 -25.84
N ARG A 53 16.10 5.69 -24.52
CA ARG A 53 17.14 5.22 -23.60
C ARG A 53 16.83 3.86 -22.96
N VAL A 54 15.73 3.22 -23.34
CA VAL A 54 15.27 1.95 -22.75
C VAL A 54 16.25 0.82 -23.10
N PRO A 55 16.86 0.15 -22.11
CA PRO A 55 17.74 -0.99 -22.35
C PRO A 55 17.02 -2.16 -23.03
N ALA A 56 17.77 -2.94 -23.82
CA ALA A 56 17.21 -4.05 -24.59
C ALA A 56 16.53 -5.11 -23.72
N ASP A 57 17.11 -5.41 -22.55
CA ASP A 57 16.60 -6.37 -21.55
C ASP A 57 15.36 -5.84 -20.80
N LYS A 58 15.03 -4.56 -20.94
CA LYS A 58 13.86 -3.91 -20.30
C LYS A 58 12.77 -3.53 -21.31
N ARG A 59 12.91 -3.89 -22.59
CA ARG A 59 11.89 -3.56 -23.60
C ARG A 59 10.53 -4.18 -23.28
N GLU A 60 10.49 -5.38 -22.73
CA GLU A 60 9.22 -6.05 -22.44
C GLU A 60 8.36 -5.28 -21.42
N VAL A 61 8.97 -4.85 -20.30
CA VAL A 61 8.28 -4.04 -19.28
C VAL A 61 7.89 -2.67 -19.84
N TRP A 62 8.71 -2.08 -20.70
CA TRP A 62 8.41 -0.83 -21.38
C TRP A 62 7.22 -0.94 -22.35
N ASP A 63 7.19 -1.98 -23.17
CA ASP A 63 6.07 -2.21 -24.10
C ASP A 63 4.77 -2.48 -23.34
N GLN A 64 4.84 -3.17 -22.20
CA GLN A 64 3.69 -3.36 -21.33
C GLN A 64 3.21 -2.05 -20.71
N PHE A 65 4.14 -1.21 -20.27
CA PHE A 65 3.84 0.15 -19.81
C PHE A 65 3.09 0.97 -20.87
N VAL A 66 3.62 1.02 -22.10
CA VAL A 66 3.00 1.74 -23.22
C VAL A 66 1.59 1.20 -23.51
N ARG A 67 1.41 -0.12 -23.52
CA ARG A 67 0.07 -0.74 -23.69
C ARG A 67 -0.91 -0.32 -22.61
N VAL A 68 -0.49 -0.29 -21.34
CA VAL A 68 -1.37 0.13 -20.24
C VAL A 68 -1.72 1.61 -20.35
N LEU A 69 -0.78 2.47 -20.74
CA LEU A 69 -1.06 3.88 -20.99
C LEU A 69 -2.08 4.05 -22.12
N ASP A 70 -1.90 3.33 -23.22
CA ASP A 70 -2.76 3.37 -24.39
C ASP A 70 -4.22 2.99 -24.05
N GLN A 71 -4.41 1.98 -23.19
CA GLN A 71 -5.73 1.59 -22.70
C GLN A 71 -6.42 2.67 -21.85
N ASN A 72 -5.64 3.56 -21.23
CA ASN A 72 -6.15 4.60 -20.34
C ASN A 72 -6.18 6.00 -20.99
N ARG A 73 -5.75 6.13 -22.25
CA ARG A 73 -5.54 7.42 -22.95
C ARG A 73 -6.77 8.34 -23.02
N ASN A 74 -7.97 7.76 -22.92
CA ASN A 74 -9.23 8.50 -23.01
C ASN A 74 -9.88 8.78 -21.64
N ASP A 75 -9.28 8.35 -20.53
CA ASP A 75 -9.81 8.57 -19.17
C ASP A 75 -8.98 9.63 -18.44
N PRO A 76 -9.47 10.88 -18.30
CA PRO A 76 -8.79 11.92 -17.54
C PRO A 76 -8.48 11.54 -16.09
N ARG A 77 -9.31 10.69 -15.47
CA ARG A 77 -9.15 10.26 -14.08
C ARG A 77 -7.97 9.30 -13.91
N SER A 78 -7.46 8.74 -15.00
CA SER A 78 -6.33 7.81 -15.02
C SER A 78 -4.98 8.49 -14.80
N THR A 79 -4.89 9.84 -14.85
CA THR A 79 -3.61 10.56 -14.78
C THR A 79 -2.77 10.18 -13.57
N ALA A 80 -3.37 10.06 -12.38
CA ALA A 80 -2.65 9.66 -11.17
C ALA A 80 -2.12 8.22 -11.27
N ARG A 81 -2.94 7.30 -11.80
CA ARG A 81 -2.55 5.90 -12.01
C ARG A 81 -1.41 5.79 -13.03
N CYS A 82 -1.49 6.53 -14.13
CA CYS A 82 -0.48 6.55 -15.19
C CYS A 82 0.84 7.15 -14.69
N ALA A 83 0.80 8.21 -13.89
CA ALA A 83 2.00 8.80 -13.28
C ALA A 83 2.67 7.83 -12.29
N VAL A 84 1.89 7.15 -11.44
CA VAL A 84 2.43 6.13 -10.53
C VAL A 84 3.03 4.95 -11.28
N LEU A 85 2.36 4.48 -12.33
CA LEU A 85 2.90 3.45 -13.22
C LEU A 85 4.19 3.90 -13.90
N ALA A 86 4.24 5.15 -14.40
CA ALA A 86 5.43 5.70 -15.04
C ALA A 86 6.61 5.84 -14.08
N ASN A 87 6.36 6.22 -12.83
CA ASN A 87 7.38 6.23 -11.78
C ASN A 87 7.87 4.82 -11.45
N LEU A 88 6.97 3.85 -11.29
CA LEU A 88 7.35 2.45 -11.04
C LEU A 88 8.21 1.90 -12.17
N VAL A 89 7.83 2.14 -13.42
CA VAL A 89 8.62 1.74 -14.60
C VAL A 89 9.96 2.45 -14.63
N ALA A 90 10.02 3.74 -14.30
CA ALA A 90 11.28 4.46 -14.24
C ALA A 90 12.23 3.87 -13.17
N LEU A 91 11.70 3.55 -11.99
CA LEU A 91 12.43 2.82 -10.95
C LEU A 91 12.90 1.43 -11.40
N ILE A 92 12.27 0.78 -12.38
CA ILE A 92 12.66 -0.55 -12.90
C ILE A 92 13.63 -0.45 -14.10
N VAL A 93 13.45 0.57 -14.93
CA VAL A 93 14.18 0.70 -16.21
C VAL A 93 15.43 1.56 -16.06
N PHE A 94 15.33 2.70 -15.37
CA PHE A 94 16.36 3.73 -15.36
C PHE A 94 17.16 3.77 -14.06
N ASP A 95 16.51 3.62 -12.90
CA ASP A 95 17.19 3.59 -11.58
C ASP A 95 17.99 4.87 -11.26
N GLU A 96 17.48 6.03 -11.66
CA GLU A 96 18.18 7.32 -11.54
C GLU A 96 17.71 8.12 -10.32
N PRO A 97 18.54 9.02 -9.74
CA PRO A 97 18.15 9.86 -8.59
C PRO A 97 16.82 10.61 -8.79
N THR A 98 16.53 11.04 -10.02
CA THR A 98 15.27 11.71 -10.37
C THR A 98 14.04 10.82 -10.20
N ASP A 99 14.18 9.50 -10.30
CA ASP A 99 13.09 8.54 -10.15
C ASP A 99 12.72 8.34 -8.68
N TYR A 100 13.71 8.38 -7.79
CA TYR A 100 13.52 8.38 -6.34
C TYR A 100 12.89 9.70 -5.87
N ALA A 101 13.36 10.84 -6.37
CA ALA A 101 12.74 12.14 -6.10
C ALA A 101 11.26 12.17 -6.56
N ALA A 102 10.97 11.63 -7.75
CA ALA A 102 9.59 11.50 -8.23
C ALA A 102 8.72 10.62 -7.32
N THR A 103 9.31 9.59 -6.70
CA THR A 103 8.64 8.71 -5.74
C THR A 103 8.22 9.48 -4.49
N VAL A 104 9.12 10.31 -3.95
CA VAL A 104 8.85 11.21 -2.81
C VAL A 104 7.77 12.23 -3.16
N GLU A 105 7.86 12.88 -4.32
CA GLU A 105 6.86 13.85 -4.76
C GLU A 105 5.46 13.20 -4.90
N LEU A 106 5.37 11.99 -5.45
CA LEU A 106 4.12 11.25 -5.52
C LEU A 106 3.57 10.95 -4.12
N ALA A 107 4.44 10.60 -3.17
CA ALA A 107 4.04 10.35 -1.80
C ALA A 107 3.51 11.61 -1.11
N THR A 108 4.11 12.78 -1.36
CA THR A 108 3.61 14.07 -0.88
C THR A 108 2.23 14.39 -1.47
N GLN A 109 2.01 14.13 -2.76
CA GLN A 109 0.74 14.45 -3.43
C GLN A 109 -0.40 13.47 -3.11
N LEU A 110 -0.10 12.19 -2.95
CA LEU A 110 -1.10 11.13 -2.83
C LEU A 110 -1.23 10.58 -1.41
N GLY A 111 -0.20 10.73 -0.59
CA GLY A 111 0.01 10.01 0.66
C GLY A 111 0.67 8.64 0.43
N GLN A 112 1.60 8.26 1.31
CA GLN A 112 2.38 7.01 1.19
C GLN A 112 1.50 5.75 1.06
N PRO A 113 0.44 5.53 1.87
CA PRO A 113 -0.39 4.33 1.76
C PRO A 113 -1.24 4.30 0.48
N ARG A 114 -1.52 5.46 -0.12
CA ARG A 114 -2.25 5.50 -1.40
C ARG A 114 -1.32 5.26 -2.57
N LEU A 115 -0.09 5.77 -2.50
CA LEU A 115 0.94 5.52 -3.49
C LEU A 115 1.26 4.02 -3.59
N ALA A 116 1.53 3.36 -2.46
CA ALA A 116 1.82 1.92 -2.40
C ALA A 116 0.68 1.09 -3.01
N ARG A 117 -0.59 1.33 -2.63
CA ARG A 117 -1.77 0.74 -3.29
C ARG A 117 -1.78 0.91 -4.81
N LEU A 118 -1.50 2.12 -5.28
CA LEU A 118 -1.49 2.39 -6.73
C LEU A 118 -0.31 1.70 -7.43
N GLN A 119 0.86 1.63 -6.79
CA GLN A 119 2.03 0.90 -7.29
C GLN A 119 1.76 -0.60 -7.35
N HIS A 120 1.14 -1.18 -6.33
CA HIS A 120 0.73 -2.59 -6.34
C HIS A 120 -0.27 -2.88 -7.47
N ARG A 121 -1.31 -2.05 -7.63
CA ARG A 121 -2.27 -2.22 -8.74
C ARG A 121 -1.64 -2.00 -10.12
N ALA A 122 -0.65 -1.12 -10.20
CA ALA A 122 0.14 -0.90 -11.41
C ALA A 122 1.00 -2.12 -11.72
N SER A 123 1.58 -2.75 -10.71
CA SER A 123 2.45 -3.90 -10.89
C SER A 123 1.71 -5.14 -11.38
N ILE A 124 0.48 -5.38 -10.90
CA ILE A 124 -0.40 -6.43 -11.45
C ILE A 124 -0.60 -6.26 -12.98
N ALA A 125 -0.59 -5.03 -13.47
CA ALA A 125 -0.72 -4.77 -14.91
C ALA A 125 0.59 -4.95 -15.68
N LEU A 126 1.75 -4.87 -15.02
CA LEU A 126 3.08 -5.05 -15.62
C LEU A 126 3.53 -6.52 -15.59
N GLU A 127 3.27 -7.21 -14.49
CA GLU A 127 3.71 -8.58 -14.24
C GLU A 127 2.72 -9.58 -14.82
N ARG A 128 3.00 -10.05 -16.04
CA ARG A 128 2.21 -11.12 -16.70
C ARG A 128 2.76 -12.52 -16.43
N ASP A 129 4.01 -12.62 -16.01
CA ASP A 129 4.70 -13.86 -15.69
C ASP A 129 5.31 -13.75 -14.29
N ALA A 130 5.10 -14.79 -13.47
CA ALA A 130 5.69 -14.92 -12.14
C ALA A 130 7.23 -15.00 -12.18
N SER A 131 7.82 -15.30 -13.34
CA SER A 131 9.27 -15.29 -13.55
C SER A 131 9.89 -13.89 -13.57
N MET A 132 9.08 -12.83 -13.71
CA MET A 132 9.54 -11.44 -13.82
C MET A 132 8.89 -10.55 -12.76
N PRO A 133 9.35 -10.61 -11.50
CA PRO A 133 8.73 -9.88 -10.41
C PRO A 133 9.26 -8.44 -10.39
N TRP A 134 8.86 -7.62 -11.37
CA TRP A 134 9.29 -6.22 -11.50
C TRP A 134 9.03 -5.37 -10.25
N THR A 135 7.97 -5.67 -9.50
CA THR A 135 7.69 -5.10 -8.18
C THR A 135 8.81 -5.43 -7.19
N THR A 136 9.36 -6.65 -7.24
CA THR A 136 10.52 -7.04 -6.41
C THR A 136 11.73 -6.20 -6.79
N THR A 137 11.99 -5.99 -8.09
CA THR A 137 13.07 -5.11 -8.54
C THR A 137 12.89 -3.69 -8.00
N ALA A 138 11.69 -3.13 -8.12
CA ALA A 138 11.39 -1.79 -7.60
C ALA A 138 11.56 -1.71 -6.08
N VAL A 139 11.02 -2.67 -5.32
CA VAL A 139 11.17 -2.72 -3.85
C VAL A 139 12.64 -2.80 -3.47
N ARG A 140 13.42 -3.71 -4.07
CA ARG A 140 14.86 -3.86 -3.78
C ARG A 140 15.64 -2.57 -4.01
N ARG A 141 15.29 -1.81 -5.06
CA ARG A 141 15.90 -0.51 -5.35
C ARG A 141 15.54 0.55 -4.30
N LEU A 142 14.29 0.58 -3.87
CA LEU A 142 13.82 1.53 -2.86
C LEU A 142 14.35 1.25 -1.44
N VAL A 143 14.73 0.02 -1.12
CA VAL A 143 15.29 -0.36 0.20
C VAL A 143 16.79 -0.63 0.18
N THR A 144 17.49 -0.30 -0.90
CA THR A 144 18.95 -0.51 -0.94
C THR A 144 19.62 0.32 0.14
N TRP A 145 20.48 -0.31 0.93
CA TRP A 145 21.06 0.30 2.13
C TRP A 145 21.95 1.51 1.81
N ASP A 146 22.50 1.57 0.59
CA ASP A 146 23.38 2.61 0.08
C ASP A 146 22.64 3.70 -0.72
N LEU A 147 21.30 3.73 -0.69
CA LEU A 147 20.52 4.62 -1.53
C LEU A 147 20.89 6.09 -1.32
N ALA A 148 21.02 6.55 -0.07
CA ALA A 148 21.40 7.93 0.24
C ALA A 148 22.76 8.30 -0.39
N SER A 149 23.75 7.39 -0.29
CA SER A 149 25.06 7.58 -0.92
C SER A 149 24.97 7.60 -2.45
N ARG A 150 24.16 6.72 -3.05
CA ARG A 150 23.92 6.71 -4.49
C ARG A 150 23.27 8.00 -5.00
N LEU A 151 22.39 8.61 -4.20
CA LEU A 151 21.75 9.88 -4.52
C LEU A 151 22.76 11.05 -4.47
N GLY A 152 23.68 11.03 -3.50
CA GLY A 152 24.77 12.00 -3.38
C GLY A 152 25.87 11.87 -4.46
N GLY A 153 25.91 10.75 -5.20
CA GLY A 153 26.86 10.51 -6.28
C GLY A 153 28.31 10.50 -5.77
N ASP A 154 29.16 11.33 -6.36
CA ASP A 154 30.57 11.48 -5.95
C ASP A 154 30.74 12.34 -4.68
N THR A 155 29.65 12.92 -4.16
CA THR A 155 29.64 13.74 -2.94
C THR A 155 29.06 12.98 -1.75
N THR A 156 29.37 13.44 -0.53
CA THR A 156 28.71 12.91 0.68
C THR A 156 27.21 13.18 0.59
N ALA A 157 26.40 12.17 0.94
CA ALA A 157 24.95 12.29 0.99
C ALA A 157 24.53 13.52 1.81
N SER A 158 23.64 14.33 1.25
CA SER A 158 23.02 15.45 1.96
C SER A 158 21.89 14.98 2.86
N ASP A 159 21.46 15.79 3.82
CA ASP A 159 20.26 15.52 4.65
C ASP A 159 19.03 15.22 3.77
N ASN A 160 18.90 15.90 2.63
CA ASN A 160 17.82 15.66 1.69
C ASN A 160 17.91 14.27 1.02
N ASP A 161 19.11 13.76 0.76
CA ASP A 161 19.30 12.42 0.19
C ASP A 161 18.93 11.33 1.21
N GLU A 162 19.23 11.55 2.49
CA GLU A 162 18.82 10.69 3.60
C GLU A 162 17.29 10.68 3.78
N ASP A 163 16.66 11.85 3.68
CA ASP A 163 15.19 11.99 3.73
C ASP A 163 14.50 11.26 2.57
N VAL A 164 15.07 11.38 1.35
CA VAL A 164 14.57 10.68 0.16
C VAL A 164 14.71 9.17 0.35
N ALA A 165 15.88 8.69 0.79
CA ALA A 165 16.12 7.26 1.02
C ALA A 165 15.16 6.69 2.08
N THR A 166 14.97 7.42 3.18
CA THR A 166 14.04 7.05 4.25
C THR A 166 12.60 6.97 3.74
N THR A 167 12.17 7.97 2.98
CA THR A 167 10.82 7.98 2.39
C THR A 167 10.63 6.83 1.39
N CYS A 168 11.63 6.53 0.57
CA CYS A 168 11.62 5.40 -0.36
C CYS A 168 11.50 4.06 0.39
N ALA A 169 12.25 3.88 1.47
CA ALA A 169 12.18 2.68 2.30
C ALA A 169 10.76 2.49 2.87
N VAL A 170 10.13 3.55 3.38
CA VAL A 170 8.74 3.50 3.88
C VAL A 170 7.75 3.13 2.77
N ILE A 171 7.92 3.66 1.55
CA ILE A 171 7.03 3.35 0.42
C ILE A 171 7.19 1.89 0.00
N ALA A 172 8.43 1.40 -0.10
CA ALA A 172 8.71 0.00 -0.41
C ALA A 172 8.12 -0.95 0.64
N GLN A 173 8.24 -0.57 1.90
CA GLN A 173 7.68 -1.31 3.00
C GLN A 173 6.14 -1.36 2.90
N ASN A 174 5.48 -0.22 2.69
CA ASN A 174 4.04 -0.20 2.44
C ASN A 174 3.66 -1.09 1.24
N LEU A 175 4.43 -1.05 0.16
CA LEU A 175 4.22 -1.86 -1.04
C LEU A 175 4.31 -3.37 -0.76
N VAL A 176 5.27 -3.81 0.07
CA VAL A 176 5.35 -5.20 0.54
C VAL A 176 4.06 -5.60 1.27
N PHE A 177 3.50 -4.70 2.07
CA PHE A 177 2.35 -4.98 2.94
C PHE A 177 0.97 -4.85 2.27
N GLU A 178 0.87 -4.32 1.04
CA GLU A 178 -0.43 -4.04 0.39
C GLU A 178 -1.33 -5.26 0.15
N ASP A 179 -0.76 -6.44 -0.05
CA ASP A 179 -1.48 -7.67 -0.44
C ASP A 179 -1.08 -8.84 0.45
N LEU A 180 -1.03 -8.58 1.76
CA LEU A 180 -0.80 -9.64 2.74
C LEU A 180 -2.05 -10.50 2.87
N ASP A 181 -1.88 -11.77 2.53
CA ASP A 181 -2.88 -12.81 2.69
C ASP A 181 -2.40 -13.82 3.75
N PRO A 182 -2.96 -13.79 4.96
CA PRO A 182 -2.63 -14.77 6.00
C PRO A 182 -2.94 -16.22 5.62
N GLU A 183 -3.86 -16.46 4.69
CA GLU A 183 -4.23 -17.80 4.24
C GLU A 183 -3.19 -18.37 3.25
N ARG A 184 -2.45 -17.51 2.56
CA ARG A 184 -1.38 -17.87 1.61
C ARG A 184 -0.02 -18.04 2.28
N ALA A 185 -0.02 -18.66 3.45
CA ALA A 185 1.17 -18.87 4.27
C ALA A 185 2.17 -19.83 3.61
N ALA A 186 3.43 -19.42 3.52
CA ALA A 186 4.52 -20.34 3.21
C ALA A 186 4.87 -21.22 4.43
N ALA A 187 5.58 -22.33 4.18
CA ALA A 187 6.16 -23.12 5.25
C ALA A 187 7.10 -22.25 6.10
N PRO A 188 7.10 -22.38 7.45
CA PRO A 188 7.98 -21.60 8.30
C PRO A 188 9.46 -21.78 7.91
N ILE A 189 10.19 -20.67 7.86
CA ILE A 189 11.65 -20.68 7.78
C ILE A 189 12.19 -21.26 9.09
N THR A 190 13.03 -22.28 9.00
CA THR A 190 13.56 -23.01 10.17
C THR A 190 15.08 -22.92 10.30
N SER A 191 15.76 -22.33 9.32
CA SER A 191 17.21 -22.21 9.31
C SER A 191 17.70 -20.83 8.86
N VAL A 192 18.91 -20.46 9.31
CA VAL A 192 19.59 -19.22 8.89
C VAL A 192 19.84 -19.22 7.37
N ALA A 193 20.14 -20.39 6.79
CA ALA A 193 20.35 -20.51 5.35
C ALA A 193 19.08 -20.23 4.53
N GLU A 194 17.90 -20.65 5.00
CA GLU A 194 16.62 -20.30 4.38
C GLU A 194 16.32 -18.80 4.49
N LEU A 195 16.60 -18.22 5.65
CA LEU A 195 16.46 -16.78 5.88
C LEU A 195 17.35 -15.96 4.93
N HIS A 196 18.62 -16.35 4.76
CA HIS A 196 19.51 -15.70 3.80
C HIS A 196 18.99 -15.80 2.37
N ARG A 197 18.47 -16.97 1.97
CA ARG A 197 17.85 -17.13 0.64
C ARG A 197 16.68 -16.18 0.43
N LEU A 198 15.81 -16.00 1.43
CA LEU A 198 14.70 -15.03 1.35
C LEU A 198 15.22 -13.59 1.19
N ILE A 199 16.24 -13.20 1.95
CA ILE A 199 16.81 -11.85 1.88
C ILE A 199 17.48 -11.61 0.52
N ASP A 200 18.32 -12.54 0.09
CA ASP A 200 19.16 -12.37 -1.11
C ASP A 200 18.33 -12.51 -2.39
N HIS A 201 17.39 -13.45 -2.42
CA HIS A 201 16.72 -13.87 -3.65
C HIS A 201 15.19 -13.88 -3.58
N GLY A 202 14.60 -13.68 -2.40
CA GLY A 202 13.15 -13.67 -2.22
C GLY A 202 12.45 -12.60 -3.06
N THR A 203 11.33 -12.98 -3.64
CA THR A 203 10.40 -12.07 -4.31
C THR A 203 9.49 -11.39 -3.29
N ILE A 204 8.82 -10.30 -3.70
CA ILE A 204 7.77 -9.67 -2.90
C ILE A 204 6.67 -10.68 -2.51
N ALA A 205 6.38 -11.66 -3.37
CA ALA A 205 5.41 -12.70 -3.08
C ALA A 205 5.91 -13.65 -1.98
N ASP A 206 7.19 -14.03 -2.02
CA ASP A 206 7.82 -14.84 -0.97
C ASP A 206 7.78 -14.11 0.37
N TRP A 207 8.19 -12.83 0.39
CA TRP A 207 8.09 -11.98 1.56
C TRP A 207 6.65 -11.89 2.10
N ARG A 208 5.66 -11.66 1.23
CA ARG A 208 4.24 -11.61 1.62
C ARG A 208 3.74 -12.93 2.22
N SER A 209 4.19 -14.07 1.68
CA SER A 209 3.80 -15.40 2.19
C SER A 209 4.32 -15.69 3.60
N HIS A 210 5.44 -15.08 4.00
CA HIS A 210 5.98 -15.16 5.35
C HIS A 210 5.42 -14.06 6.27
N LEU A 211 5.19 -12.86 5.75
CA LEU A 211 4.62 -11.75 6.51
C LEU A 211 3.13 -11.91 6.78
N GLY A 212 2.37 -12.63 5.95
CA GLY A 212 0.94 -12.88 6.15
C GLY A 212 0.63 -13.53 7.51
N PRO A 213 1.27 -14.68 7.85
CA PRO A 213 1.14 -15.30 9.17
C PRO A 213 1.56 -14.39 10.33
N ILE A 214 2.62 -13.59 10.14
CA ILE A 214 3.11 -12.65 11.15
C ILE A 214 2.11 -11.51 11.34
N ALA A 215 1.52 -10.98 10.28
CA ALA A 215 0.48 -9.96 10.37
C ALA A 215 -0.78 -10.47 11.09
N ALA A 216 -1.09 -11.76 10.97
CA ALA A 216 -2.18 -12.40 11.72
C ALA A 216 -1.84 -12.69 13.18
N SER A 217 -0.56 -12.96 13.50
CA SER A 217 -0.09 -13.19 14.86
C SER A 217 1.28 -12.53 15.11
N PRO A 218 1.34 -11.20 15.31
CA PRO A 218 2.61 -10.46 15.38
C PRO A 218 3.47 -10.76 16.62
N TRP A 219 2.84 -11.31 17.65
CA TRP A 219 3.48 -11.79 18.89
C TRP A 219 3.48 -13.32 18.96
N GLY A 220 3.31 -13.99 17.82
CA GLY A 220 3.25 -15.44 17.71
C GLY A 220 4.63 -16.09 17.60
N PRO A 221 4.69 -17.43 17.73
CA PRO A 221 5.95 -18.17 17.75
C PRO A 221 6.77 -18.06 16.46
N TYR A 222 6.11 -17.79 15.32
CA TYR A 222 6.83 -17.62 14.06
C TYR A 222 7.62 -16.30 13.99
N ALA A 223 7.10 -15.22 14.60
CA ALA A 223 7.82 -13.97 14.74
C ALA A 223 9.07 -14.15 15.63
N ASP A 224 8.91 -14.84 16.77
CA ASP A 224 10.02 -15.17 17.67
C ASP A 224 11.09 -16.02 16.98
N LEU A 225 10.68 -17.04 16.23
CA LEU A 225 11.59 -17.89 15.47
C LEU A 225 12.43 -17.09 14.46
N LEU A 226 11.81 -16.18 13.69
CA LEU A 226 12.55 -15.36 12.75
C LEU A 226 13.52 -14.39 13.44
N LEU A 227 13.15 -13.83 14.60
CA LEU A 227 14.06 -13.01 15.39
C LEU A 227 15.26 -13.81 15.89
N ASP A 228 15.04 -15.04 16.36
CA ASP A 228 16.12 -15.93 16.81
C ASP A 228 17.05 -16.34 15.66
N LEU A 229 16.50 -16.66 14.48
CA LEU A 229 17.28 -16.90 13.27
C LEU A 229 18.06 -15.65 12.83
N GLY A 230 17.46 -14.47 12.92
CA GLY A 230 18.12 -13.20 12.65
C GLY A 230 19.29 -12.94 13.61
N ARG A 231 19.14 -13.23 14.91
CA ARG A 231 20.20 -13.11 15.92
C ARG A 231 21.31 -14.15 15.73
N ALA A 232 20.96 -15.36 15.30
CA ALA A 232 21.92 -16.42 15.00
C ALA A 232 22.66 -16.19 13.66
N SER A 233 22.17 -15.26 12.83
CA SER A 233 22.83 -14.88 11.60
C SER A 233 24.09 -14.07 11.86
N ASP A 234 25.10 -14.31 11.04
CA ASP A 234 26.30 -13.49 10.89
C ASP A 234 26.08 -12.16 10.13
N ARG A 235 24.85 -11.87 9.69
CA ARG A 235 24.51 -10.68 8.89
C ARG A 235 23.66 -9.70 9.72
N PRO A 236 24.21 -8.56 10.17
CA PRO A 236 23.44 -7.57 10.93
C PRO A 236 22.20 -7.06 10.18
N SER A 237 22.28 -6.98 8.84
CA SER A 237 21.17 -6.58 7.98
C SER A 237 19.99 -7.56 8.01
N ALA A 238 20.23 -8.86 8.25
CA ALA A 238 19.17 -9.86 8.33
C ALA A 238 18.28 -9.63 9.56
N LEU A 239 18.90 -9.43 10.73
CA LEU A 239 18.17 -9.11 11.96
C LEU A 239 17.42 -7.79 11.82
N ALA A 240 18.05 -6.75 11.27
CA ALA A 240 17.42 -5.45 11.08
C ALA A 240 16.18 -5.54 10.18
N ALA A 241 16.27 -6.24 9.04
CA ALA A 241 15.16 -6.43 8.12
C ALA A 241 13.97 -7.18 8.75
N ILE A 242 14.25 -8.26 9.49
CA ILE A 242 13.23 -9.04 10.20
C ILE A 242 12.58 -8.22 11.30
N ALA A 243 13.39 -7.60 12.17
CA ALA A 243 12.91 -6.82 13.31
C ALA A 243 12.00 -5.67 12.83
N SER A 244 12.44 -4.91 11.83
CA SER A 244 11.63 -3.82 11.25
C SER A 244 10.32 -4.33 10.64
N SER A 245 10.35 -5.49 9.97
CA SER A 245 9.14 -6.08 9.38
C SER A 245 8.13 -6.55 10.45
N ILE A 246 8.63 -7.15 11.55
CA ILE A 246 7.79 -7.58 12.67
C ILE A 246 7.22 -6.38 13.42
N GLU A 247 8.03 -5.37 13.72
CA GLU A 247 7.60 -4.12 14.35
C GLU A 247 6.46 -3.46 13.57
N GLN A 248 6.56 -3.47 12.24
CA GLN A 248 5.49 -2.94 11.39
C GLN A 248 4.23 -3.81 11.43
N CYS A 249 4.36 -5.14 11.39
CA CYS A 249 3.20 -6.03 11.57
C CYS A 249 2.49 -5.75 12.90
N GLN A 250 3.25 -5.53 13.97
CA GLN A 250 2.71 -5.18 15.27
C GLN A 250 2.00 -3.82 15.25
N GLU A 251 2.59 -2.80 14.64
CA GLU A 251 1.96 -1.47 14.56
C GLU A 251 0.67 -1.50 13.74
N TRP A 252 0.67 -2.22 12.62
CA TRP A 252 -0.53 -2.40 11.82
C TRP A 252 -1.64 -3.11 12.59
N CYS A 253 -1.29 -4.13 13.38
CA CYS A 253 -2.24 -4.82 14.25
C CYS A 253 -2.82 -3.85 15.30
N ARG A 254 -1.98 -3.06 15.98
CA ARG A 254 -2.43 -2.04 16.93
C ARG A 254 -3.37 -1.02 16.27
N GLU A 255 -3.05 -0.54 15.06
CA GLU A 255 -3.90 0.37 14.28
C GLU A 255 -5.28 -0.25 13.99
N ARG A 256 -5.30 -1.51 13.56
CA ARG A 256 -6.55 -2.24 13.27
C ARG A 256 -7.39 -2.47 14.51
N GLU A 257 -6.77 -2.80 15.64
CA GLU A 257 -7.44 -2.94 16.94
C GLU A 257 -8.04 -1.60 17.40
N ARG A 258 -7.27 -0.50 17.31
CA ARG A 258 -7.73 0.88 17.59
C ARG A 258 -8.98 1.20 16.76
N ASP A 259 -8.93 0.93 15.47
CA ASP A 259 -10.03 1.14 14.54
C ASP A 259 -11.25 0.26 14.83
N GLN A 260 -11.04 -1.00 15.22
CA GLN A 260 -12.11 -1.91 15.60
C GLN A 260 -12.84 -1.42 16.86
N VAL A 261 -12.10 -0.98 17.87
CA VAL A 261 -12.68 -0.37 19.07
C VAL A 261 -13.47 0.88 18.71
N ALA A 262 -12.93 1.76 17.85
CA ALA A 262 -13.64 2.96 17.40
C ALA A 262 -14.94 2.64 16.63
N ARG A 263 -14.93 1.61 15.76
CA ARG A 263 -16.13 1.11 15.07
C ARG A 263 -17.17 0.59 16.04
N GLU A 264 -16.77 -0.20 17.03
CA GLU A 264 -17.67 -0.74 18.04
C GLU A 264 -18.30 0.37 18.87
N ILE A 265 -17.53 1.38 19.28
CA ILE A 265 -18.06 2.53 20.02
C ILE A 265 -19.07 3.31 19.17
N ARG A 266 -18.76 3.55 17.89
CA ARG A 266 -19.71 4.18 16.95
C ARG A 266 -21.00 3.39 16.85
N HIS A 267 -20.89 2.07 16.73
CA HIS A 267 -22.04 1.18 16.66
C HIS A 267 -22.89 1.25 17.93
N LEU A 268 -22.28 1.17 19.12
CA LEU A 268 -22.97 1.26 20.40
C LEU A 268 -23.64 2.61 20.65
N VAL A 269 -23.00 3.71 20.22
CA VAL A 269 -23.59 5.06 20.27
C VAL A 269 -24.79 5.12 19.33
N ALA A 270 -24.66 4.67 18.09
CA ALA A 270 -25.75 4.67 17.12
C ALA A 270 -26.95 3.83 17.59
N LEU A 271 -26.71 2.61 18.09
CA LEU A 271 -27.75 1.74 18.63
C LEU A 271 -28.48 2.35 19.84
N SER A 272 -27.81 3.19 20.63
CA SER A 272 -28.42 3.78 21.81
C SER A 272 -29.56 4.77 21.50
N GLY A 273 -29.59 5.33 20.28
CA GLY A 273 -30.50 6.41 19.90
C GLY A 273 -30.24 7.75 20.59
N ALA A 274 -29.27 7.83 21.50
CA ALA A 274 -28.96 9.03 22.26
C ALA A 274 -28.09 10.01 21.46
N SER A 275 -28.22 11.30 21.78
CA SER A 275 -27.26 12.29 21.28
C SER A 275 -25.87 12.03 21.86
N GLN A 276 -24.82 12.48 21.17
CA GLN A 276 -23.43 12.34 21.66
C GLN A 276 -23.24 12.96 23.06
N ARG A 277 -23.92 14.08 23.35
CA ARG A 277 -23.85 14.75 24.66
C ARG A 277 -24.51 13.93 25.76
N GLU A 278 -25.69 13.39 25.50
CA GLU A 278 -26.42 12.52 26.42
C GLU A 278 -25.63 11.23 26.70
N PHE A 279 -25.13 10.60 25.64
CA PHE A 279 -24.32 9.39 25.76
C PHE A 279 -23.04 9.64 26.57
N ALA A 280 -22.34 10.74 26.31
CA ALA A 280 -21.14 11.13 27.05
C ALA A 280 -21.44 11.34 28.55
N SER A 281 -22.54 12.02 28.87
CA SER A 281 -23.00 12.19 30.26
C SER A 281 -23.27 10.84 30.92
N ARG A 282 -23.92 9.91 30.23
CA ARG A 282 -24.29 8.59 30.75
C ARG A 282 -23.08 7.72 31.11
N ILE A 283 -21.97 7.86 30.38
CA ILE A 283 -20.72 7.11 30.63
C ILE A 283 -19.73 7.88 31.53
N GLY A 284 -20.08 9.10 31.94
CA GLY A 284 -19.25 9.94 32.82
C GLY A 284 -18.03 10.53 32.12
N THR A 285 -18.18 11.03 30.88
CA THR A 285 -17.11 11.71 30.14
C THR A 285 -17.60 12.94 29.39
N SER A 286 -16.69 13.75 28.85
CA SER A 286 -17.06 14.92 28.05
C SER A 286 -17.42 14.51 26.60
N PRO A 287 -18.27 15.28 25.90
CA PRO A 287 -18.54 15.03 24.48
C PRO A 287 -17.28 15.05 23.61
N SER A 288 -16.32 15.92 23.93
CA SER A 288 -15.03 16.01 23.24
C SER A 288 -14.21 14.73 23.39
N ARG A 289 -14.16 14.15 24.59
CA ARG A 289 -13.43 12.90 24.86
C ARG A 289 -14.14 11.67 24.29
N LEU A 290 -15.47 11.65 24.31
CA LEU A 290 -16.23 10.65 23.55
C LEU A 290 -15.93 10.75 22.05
N SER A 291 -15.78 11.97 21.53
CA SER A 291 -15.44 12.18 20.11
C SER A 291 -14.07 11.64 19.73
N THR A 292 -13.07 11.69 20.63
CA THR A 292 -11.76 11.09 20.37
C THR A 292 -11.83 9.56 20.33
N TYR A 293 -12.67 8.95 21.19
CA TYR A 293 -12.92 7.50 21.15
C TYR A 293 -13.62 7.08 19.86
N VAL A 294 -14.66 7.82 19.45
CA VAL A 294 -15.41 7.58 18.22
C VAL A 294 -14.54 7.69 16.96
N ARG A 295 -13.58 8.62 16.96
CA ARG A 295 -12.61 8.77 15.86
C ARG A 295 -11.43 7.80 15.93
N GLY A 296 -11.27 7.03 17.01
CA GLY A 296 -10.14 6.13 17.21
C GLY A 296 -8.81 6.80 17.53
N THR A 297 -8.80 8.13 17.71
CA THR A 297 -7.56 8.87 18.05
C THR A 297 -7.08 8.56 19.47
N VAL A 298 -7.95 8.03 20.33
CA VAL A 298 -7.60 7.54 21.66
C VAL A 298 -8.36 6.23 21.90
N THR A 299 -7.68 5.19 22.35
CA THR A 299 -8.33 3.96 22.84
C THR A 299 -8.82 4.17 24.27
N PRO A 300 -10.11 3.96 24.57
CA PRO A 300 -10.58 4.02 25.96
C PRO A 300 -9.98 2.86 26.78
N SER A 301 -9.90 3.05 28.11
CA SER A 301 -9.57 1.93 29.00
C SER A 301 -10.66 0.85 28.96
N ALA A 302 -10.31 -0.38 29.33
CA ALA A 302 -11.28 -1.48 29.41
C ALA A 302 -12.50 -1.13 30.28
N ALA A 303 -12.28 -0.45 31.41
CA ALA A 303 -13.36 0.01 32.28
C ALA A 303 -14.30 1.00 31.59
N MET A 304 -13.77 1.92 30.77
CA MET A 304 -14.58 2.86 30.00
C MET A 304 -15.36 2.15 28.89
N LEU A 305 -14.75 1.17 28.20
CA LEU A 305 -15.43 0.37 27.19
C LEU A 305 -16.63 -0.41 27.78
N LEU A 306 -16.46 -1.01 28.97
CA LEU A 306 -17.56 -1.67 29.68
C LEU A 306 -18.69 -0.71 30.05
N ARG A 307 -18.37 0.54 30.43
CA ARG A 307 -19.39 1.58 30.69
C ARG A 307 -20.16 1.95 29.43
N ILE A 308 -19.45 2.12 28.30
CA ILE A 308 -20.04 2.39 26.98
C ILE A 308 -21.04 1.29 26.60
N GLN A 309 -20.64 0.01 26.73
CA GLN A 309 -21.51 -1.13 26.44
C GLN A 309 -22.76 -1.16 27.33
N ARG A 310 -22.60 -0.93 28.64
CA ARG A 310 -23.73 -0.88 29.59
C ARG A 310 -24.67 0.29 29.30
N ALA A 311 -24.13 1.48 29.07
CA ALA A 311 -24.92 2.67 28.77
C ALA A 311 -25.75 2.49 27.50
N SER A 312 -25.15 1.94 26.43
CA SER A 312 -25.86 1.63 25.19
C SER A 312 -27.05 0.69 25.44
N ARG A 313 -26.84 -0.43 26.14
CA ARG A 313 -27.92 -1.38 26.48
C ARG A 313 -29.04 -0.75 27.32
N MET A 314 -28.69 0.12 28.27
CA MET A 314 -29.68 0.80 29.10
C MET A 314 -30.53 1.80 28.31
N LEU A 315 -29.89 2.61 27.45
CA LEU A 315 -30.57 3.60 26.62
C LEU A 315 -31.50 2.93 25.60
N GLN A 316 -31.07 1.82 25.00
CA GLN A 316 -31.93 0.99 24.12
C GLN A 316 -33.19 0.47 24.82
N ARG A 317 -33.06 0.03 26.09
CA ARG A 317 -34.22 -0.43 26.88
C ARG A 317 -35.17 0.71 27.22
N GLN A 318 -34.62 1.89 27.51
CA GLN A 318 -35.41 3.09 27.81
C GLN A 318 -36.18 3.58 26.59
N SER A 319 -35.55 3.63 25.41
CA SER A 319 -36.22 4.02 24.17
C SER A 319 -37.31 3.03 23.75
N THR A 320 -37.07 1.72 23.92
CA THR A 320 -38.09 0.70 23.65
C THR A 320 -39.30 0.85 24.57
N ARG A 321 -39.06 1.16 25.86
CA ARG A 321 -40.12 1.37 26.84
C ARG A 321 -40.95 2.63 26.52
N THR A 322 -40.31 3.74 26.16
CA THR A 322 -41.04 4.97 25.82
C THR A 322 -41.90 4.81 24.56
N VAL A 323 -41.44 4.04 23.57
CA VAL A 323 -42.26 3.73 22.36
C VAL A 323 -43.48 2.87 22.71
N LEU A 324 -43.32 1.87 23.59
CA LEU A 324 -44.43 1.03 24.05
C LEU A 324 -45.45 1.81 24.89
N GLU A 325 -44.99 2.74 25.73
CA GLU A 325 -45.85 3.60 26.54
C GLU A 325 -46.58 4.65 25.68
N ALA A 326 -45.98 5.15 24.60
CA ALA A 326 -46.61 6.11 23.69
C ALA A 326 -47.61 5.49 22.70
N SER A 327 -47.65 4.15 22.59
CA SER A 327 -48.56 3.43 21.69
C SER A 327 -49.84 2.91 22.39
N ARG A 328 -50.05 3.28 23.65
CA ARG A 328 -51.24 2.98 24.46
C ARG A 328 -52.08 4.24 24.63
#